data_AF-A0AB35N038-F1
#
_entry.id   AF-A0AB35N038-F1
#
_cell.length_a   1.000
_cell.length_b   1.000
_cell.length_c   1.000
_cell.angle_alpha   90.00
_cell.angle_beta   90.00
_cell.angle_gamma   90.00
#
_symmetry.space_group_name_H-M   'P 1'
#
loop_
_entity.id
_entity.type
_entity.pdbx_description
1 polymer ?
#
loop_
_entity_poly.entity_id
_entity_poly.type
_entity_poly.pdbx_seq_one_letter_code
_entity_poly.pdbx_strand_id
1 'polypeptide(L)'
;MQKMSHRLTEELKRLAYENHDNCVNCGYEFVDGDRSHLGYDENEEPLYVCDGCASELKETAVRHRFSPRPYEIPQSDSYLWRYMDFTKYVSLLSTAGLYFARSDTFEDPFEGAKGTIENKGKWDKYYLDFFKHVMRHPPEGSEWDQSEENVEKEARRLLKELEVGGHSHRESVYISCWHENEHESEAMWRLYSNFLDNAIAIRTTYSSLYKALDKNPSISIGKVKYIDFSQSYAGPNDSFWRKRKSFEHEREVRAIVRDHKSEELGKILSCDLRTLVEEIIVSPTAPPWFVSVLEDVNSKFGLNVTVSRSNLNEVPFF
;
A
#
# COMPACT_ATOMS: atom_id res chain seq x y z
N MET A 1 19.36 23.11 -18.72
CA MET A 1 18.56 21.94 -18.27
C MET A 1 17.50 21.66 -19.34
N GLN A 2 17.35 20.41 -19.84
CA GLN A 2 16.29 20.11 -20.82
C GLN A 2 14.91 20.44 -20.22
N LYS A 3 14.04 21.07 -21.02
CA LYS A 3 12.64 21.34 -20.66
C LYS A 3 11.90 20.02 -20.46
N MET A 4 11.08 19.93 -19.41
CA MET A 4 10.29 18.74 -19.12
C MET A 4 9.04 18.71 -20.00
N SER A 5 8.73 17.57 -20.61
CA SER A 5 7.54 17.40 -21.45
C SER A 5 6.27 17.09 -20.65
N HIS A 6 6.42 16.56 -19.43
CA HIS A 6 5.34 16.05 -18.59
C HIS A 6 4.55 14.88 -19.21
N ARG A 7 5.09 14.18 -20.20
CA ARG A 7 4.51 12.98 -20.81
C ARG A 7 4.64 11.76 -19.87
N LEU A 8 3.73 11.63 -18.91
CA LEU A 8 3.70 10.53 -17.92
C LEU A 8 2.68 9.44 -18.31
N THR A 9 3.09 8.52 -19.18
CA THR A 9 2.28 7.34 -19.54
C THR A 9 2.21 6.35 -18.37
N GLU A 10 1.23 5.45 -18.39
CA GLU A 10 1.12 4.38 -17.39
C GLU A 10 2.34 3.43 -17.43
N GLU A 11 2.90 3.19 -18.61
CA GLU A 11 4.10 2.37 -18.77
C GLU A 11 5.33 3.00 -18.11
N LEU A 12 5.56 4.31 -18.31
CA LEU A 12 6.66 5.01 -17.66
C LEU A 12 6.50 5.05 -16.13
N LYS A 13 5.27 5.21 -15.64
CA LYS A 13 4.96 5.12 -14.19
C LYS A 13 5.20 3.71 -13.65
N ARG A 14 4.79 2.67 -14.39
CA ARG A 14 5.02 1.27 -14.03
C ARG A 14 6.51 0.95 -13.98
N LEU A 15 7.28 1.39 -14.97
CA LEU A 15 8.74 1.22 -14.99
C LEU A 15 9.39 1.85 -13.75
N ALA A 16 9.03 3.10 -13.43
CA ALA A 16 9.55 3.79 -12.26
C ALA A 16 9.10 3.14 -10.94
N TYR A 17 7.90 2.56 -10.88
CA TYR A 17 7.46 1.79 -9.73
C TYR A 17 8.26 0.50 -9.57
N GLU A 18 8.38 -0.31 -10.63
CA GLU A 18 9.09 -1.61 -10.58
C GLU A 18 10.59 -1.45 -10.34
N ASN A 19 11.18 -0.31 -10.72
CA ASN A 19 12.61 -0.03 -10.57
C ASN A 19 12.90 1.12 -9.59
N HIS A 20 11.99 1.41 -8.66
CA HIS A 20 12.05 2.61 -7.80
C HIS A 20 13.43 2.85 -7.18
N ASP A 21 14.07 1.81 -6.68
CA ASP A 21 15.36 1.91 -5.98
C ASP A 21 16.59 1.86 -6.91
N ASN A 22 16.44 1.56 -8.22
CA ASN A 22 17.57 1.36 -9.12
C ASN A 22 17.42 2.04 -10.49
N CYS A 23 18.52 2.60 -11.00
CA CYS A 23 18.61 3.08 -12.38
C CYS A 23 18.51 1.90 -13.35
N VAL A 24 17.56 1.96 -14.30
CA VAL A 24 17.31 0.84 -15.26
C VAL A 24 18.47 0.60 -16.23
N ASN A 25 19.32 1.61 -16.44
CA ASN A 25 20.42 1.53 -17.40
C ASN A 25 21.71 0.98 -16.79
N CYS A 26 22.10 1.47 -15.61
CA CYS A 26 23.40 1.13 -15.00
C CYS A 26 23.29 0.37 -13.67
N GLY A 27 22.08 0.16 -13.14
CA GLY A 27 21.86 -0.53 -11.87
C GLY A 27 22.20 0.29 -10.62
N TYR A 28 22.59 1.56 -10.76
CA TYR A 28 22.87 2.45 -9.62
C TYR A 28 21.70 2.47 -8.63
N GLU A 29 21.99 2.18 -7.37
CA GLU A 29 21.03 2.20 -6.27
C GLU A 29 20.86 3.63 -5.75
N PHE A 30 19.64 4.16 -5.84
CA PHE A 30 19.35 5.52 -5.43
C PHE A 30 19.41 5.69 -3.91
N VAL A 31 19.92 6.83 -3.46
CA VAL A 31 19.91 7.25 -2.04
C VAL A 31 19.05 8.50 -1.84
N ASP A 32 18.48 8.69 -0.64
CA ASP A 32 17.57 9.82 -0.38
C ASP A 32 18.19 11.16 -0.79
N GLY A 33 17.44 11.91 -1.61
CA GLY A 33 17.89 13.19 -2.14
C GLY A 33 18.51 13.12 -3.53
N ASP A 34 18.83 11.94 -4.05
CA ASP A 34 19.26 11.77 -5.43
C ASP A 34 18.22 12.33 -6.42
N ARG A 35 18.67 12.71 -7.60
CA ARG A 35 17.78 13.07 -8.70
C ARG A 35 17.59 11.87 -9.61
N SER A 36 16.33 11.47 -9.74
CA SER A 36 15.91 10.48 -10.73
C SER A 36 15.23 11.16 -11.92
N HIS A 37 15.39 10.56 -13.09
CA HIS A 37 14.93 11.09 -14.36
C HIS A 37 14.04 10.07 -15.04
N LEU A 38 12.80 10.47 -15.33
CA LEU A 38 11.86 9.68 -16.10
C LEU A 38 11.73 10.33 -17.48
N GLY A 39 11.75 9.53 -18.52
CA GLY A 39 11.62 10.01 -19.88
C GLY A 39 11.72 8.90 -20.90
N TYR A 40 12.18 9.26 -22.10
CA TYR A 40 12.21 8.35 -23.24
C TYR A 40 13.53 8.48 -24.01
N ASP A 41 13.99 7.37 -24.57
CA ASP A 41 15.18 7.29 -25.41
C ASP A 41 14.89 7.73 -26.87
N GLU A 42 15.83 7.49 -27.80
CA GLU A 42 15.65 7.83 -29.21
C GLU A 42 14.58 6.99 -29.94
N ASN A 43 14.20 5.84 -29.38
CA ASN A 43 13.20 4.92 -29.92
C ASN A 43 11.81 5.11 -29.27
N GLU A 44 11.64 6.14 -28.44
CA GLU A 44 10.47 6.37 -27.61
C GLU A 44 10.23 5.32 -26.50
N GLU A 45 11.25 4.54 -26.13
CA GLU A 45 11.18 3.56 -25.05
C GLU A 45 11.33 4.26 -23.68
N PRO A 46 10.53 3.88 -22.66
CA PRO A 46 10.56 4.52 -21.36
C PRO A 46 11.85 4.19 -20.59
N LEU A 47 12.40 5.20 -19.90
CA LEU A 47 13.61 5.09 -19.10
C LEU A 47 13.42 5.74 -17.71
N TYR A 48 13.92 5.06 -16.68
CA TYR A 48 14.04 5.56 -15.31
C TYR A 48 15.52 5.52 -14.87
N VAL A 49 16.19 6.67 -14.91
CA VAL A 49 17.66 6.72 -14.82
C VAL A 49 18.17 7.72 -13.79
N CYS A 50 19.39 7.48 -13.30
CA CYS A 50 20.12 8.40 -12.44
C CYS A 50 20.77 9.55 -13.24
N ASP A 51 21.32 10.54 -12.54
CA ASP A 51 22.03 11.68 -13.15
C ASP A 51 23.12 11.25 -14.14
N GLY A 52 23.88 10.18 -13.82
CA GLY A 52 24.97 9.68 -14.66
C GLY A 52 24.51 9.07 -15.98
N CYS A 53 23.24 8.68 -16.09
CA CYS A 53 22.63 8.12 -17.31
C CYS A 53 21.59 9.05 -17.93
N ALA A 54 21.46 10.29 -17.44
CA ALA A 54 20.49 11.25 -17.95
C ALA A 54 20.75 11.66 -19.43
N SER A 55 21.95 11.41 -19.96
CA SER A 55 22.28 11.60 -21.38
C SER A 55 21.54 10.64 -22.32
N GLU A 56 21.13 9.48 -21.83
CA GLU A 56 20.39 8.48 -22.60
C GLU A 56 18.95 8.92 -22.90
N LEU A 57 18.46 9.94 -22.17
CA LEU A 57 17.14 10.51 -22.39
C LEU A 57 17.16 11.49 -23.56
N LYS A 58 16.47 11.12 -24.64
CA LYS A 58 16.13 12.05 -25.70
C LYS A 58 15.11 13.08 -25.24
N GLU A 59 14.13 12.60 -24.47
CA GLU A 59 13.07 13.40 -23.87
C GLU A 59 13.08 13.19 -22.35
N THR A 60 13.22 14.26 -21.56
CA THR A 60 12.91 14.18 -20.13
C THR A 60 11.43 14.47 -19.89
N ALA A 61 10.67 13.48 -19.41
CA ALA A 61 9.27 13.68 -19.02
C ALA A 61 9.16 14.41 -17.68
N VAL A 62 9.84 13.92 -16.66
CA VAL A 62 9.88 14.53 -15.32
C VAL A 62 11.18 14.20 -14.60
N ARG A 63 11.56 15.05 -13.64
CA ARG A 63 12.63 14.77 -12.68
C ARG A 63 12.04 14.74 -11.28
N HIS A 64 12.44 13.76 -10.48
CA HIS A 64 12.02 13.63 -9.10
C HIS A 64 13.23 13.63 -8.18
N ARG A 65 13.12 14.30 -7.02
CA ARG A 65 13.98 14.00 -5.88
C ARG A 65 13.57 12.61 -5.38
N PHE A 66 14.46 11.65 -5.48
CA PHE A 66 14.26 10.31 -4.97
C PHE A 66 14.12 10.36 -3.44
N SER A 67 13.24 9.50 -2.95
CA SER A 67 13.07 9.20 -1.54
C SER A 67 12.75 7.71 -1.39
N PRO A 68 13.29 7.01 -0.39
CA PRO A 68 12.94 5.62 -0.13
C PRO A 68 11.44 5.43 0.08
N ARG A 69 10.94 4.23 -0.26
CA ARG A 69 9.54 3.87 0.03
C ARG A 69 9.27 3.91 1.54
N PRO A 70 8.08 4.33 1.97
CA PRO A 70 7.73 4.30 3.40
C PRO A 70 7.47 2.88 3.94
N TYR A 71 7.47 1.88 3.06
CA TYR A 71 7.19 0.47 3.31
C TYR A 71 8.18 -0.41 2.55
N GLU A 72 8.31 -1.66 3.01
CA GLU A 72 9.07 -2.71 2.33
C GLU A 72 8.15 -3.49 1.39
N ILE A 73 8.67 -3.93 0.25
CA ILE A 73 7.96 -4.80 -0.69
C ILE A 73 8.21 -6.27 -0.27
N PRO A 74 7.17 -7.12 -0.15
CA PRO A 74 7.35 -8.56 0.04
C PRO A 74 8.17 -9.22 -1.07
N GLN A 75 8.77 -10.37 -0.78
CA GLN A 75 9.43 -11.16 -1.83
C GLN A 75 8.38 -11.64 -2.84
N SER A 76 8.79 -11.85 -4.09
CA SER A 76 7.85 -12.14 -5.19
C SER A 76 6.99 -13.39 -4.94
N ASP A 77 7.58 -14.38 -4.29
CA ASP A 77 7.02 -15.68 -3.92
C ASP A 77 6.47 -15.74 -2.49
N SER A 78 6.55 -14.64 -1.71
CA SER A 78 5.94 -14.57 -0.37
C SER A 78 4.45 -14.92 -0.44
N TYR A 79 4.03 -15.91 0.35
CA TYR A 79 2.63 -16.28 0.46
C TYR A 79 1.81 -15.22 1.20
N LEU A 80 0.71 -14.81 0.57
CA LEU A 80 -0.26 -13.87 1.10
C LEU A 80 -1.60 -14.57 1.29
N TRP A 81 -2.20 -14.34 2.45
CA TRP A 81 -3.47 -14.94 2.85
C TRP A 81 -4.53 -13.87 3.06
N ARG A 82 -5.76 -14.15 2.64
CA ARG A 82 -6.93 -13.34 2.97
C ARG A 82 -8.08 -14.20 3.45
N TYR A 83 -8.40 -14.08 4.73
CA TYR A 83 -9.48 -14.78 5.40
C TYR A 83 -10.78 -14.00 5.23
N MET A 84 -11.86 -14.69 4.89
CA MET A 84 -13.18 -14.07 4.70
C MET A 84 -14.31 -15.09 4.84
N ASP A 85 -15.52 -14.59 5.06
CA ASP A 85 -16.73 -15.41 4.96
C ASP A 85 -17.08 -15.70 3.48
N PHE A 86 -17.90 -16.73 3.28
CA PHE A 86 -18.38 -17.14 1.95
C PHE A 86 -19.09 -16.02 1.17
N THR A 87 -19.79 -15.10 1.85
CA THR A 87 -20.53 -14.04 1.15
C THR A 87 -19.61 -13.01 0.52
N LYS A 88 -18.53 -12.64 1.22
CA LYS A 88 -17.44 -11.81 0.68
C LYS A 88 -16.72 -12.52 -0.46
N TYR A 89 -16.52 -13.83 -0.35
CA TYR A 89 -15.92 -14.63 -1.43
C TYR A 89 -16.79 -14.63 -2.69
N VAL A 90 -18.10 -14.85 -2.57
CA VAL A 90 -19.04 -14.76 -3.70
C VAL A 90 -19.07 -13.34 -4.30
N SER A 91 -18.98 -12.30 -3.45
CA SER A 91 -18.85 -10.91 -3.92
C SER A 91 -17.59 -10.71 -4.79
N LEU A 92 -16.43 -11.20 -4.34
CA LEU A 92 -15.17 -11.19 -5.12
C LEU A 92 -15.34 -11.89 -6.47
N LEU A 93 -15.93 -13.09 -6.49
CA LEU A 93 -16.14 -13.84 -7.73
C LEU A 93 -17.10 -13.13 -8.70
N SER A 94 -18.24 -12.67 -8.19
CA SER A 94 -19.28 -12.04 -9.01
C SER A 94 -18.85 -10.71 -9.60
N THR A 95 -18.01 -9.95 -8.89
CA THR A 95 -17.53 -8.65 -9.35
C THR A 95 -16.22 -8.73 -10.11
N ALA A 96 -15.52 -9.88 -10.07
CA ALA A 96 -14.14 -10.02 -10.53
C ALA A 96 -13.27 -8.84 -10.05
N GLY A 97 -13.44 -8.48 -8.77
CA GLY A 97 -12.88 -7.26 -8.24
C GLY A 97 -12.57 -7.35 -6.74
N LEU A 98 -11.39 -6.84 -6.40
CA LEU A 98 -10.90 -6.81 -5.03
C LEU A 98 -11.48 -5.60 -4.31
N TYR A 99 -12.07 -5.83 -3.13
CA TYR A 99 -12.60 -4.75 -2.29
C TYR A 99 -11.51 -4.08 -1.46
N PHE A 100 -11.46 -2.75 -1.54
CA PHE A 100 -10.63 -1.84 -0.75
C PHE A 100 -11.53 -0.99 0.13
N ALA A 101 -11.39 -1.11 1.45
CA ALA A 101 -12.16 -0.34 2.42
C ALA A 101 -11.50 1.03 2.62
N ARG A 102 -12.31 2.09 2.78
CA ARG A 102 -11.79 3.42 3.13
C ARG A 102 -11.22 3.37 4.55
N SER A 103 -10.05 3.97 4.76
CA SER A 103 -9.26 3.73 5.98
C SER A 103 -9.91 4.23 7.28
N ASP A 104 -10.86 5.16 7.19
CA ASP A 104 -11.67 5.63 8.33
C ASP A 104 -12.79 4.66 8.75
N THR A 105 -13.06 3.63 7.95
CA THR A 105 -14.04 2.57 8.26
C THR A 105 -13.45 1.40 9.08
N PHE A 106 -12.15 1.42 9.32
CA PHE A 106 -11.47 0.41 10.12
C PHE A 106 -11.83 0.59 11.61
N GLU A 107 -11.94 -0.53 12.33
CA GLU A 107 -12.22 -0.51 13.77
C GLU A 107 -11.09 0.10 14.59
N ASP A 108 -9.84 -0.02 14.11
CA ASP A 108 -8.69 0.56 14.77
C ASP A 108 -8.62 2.09 14.54
N PRO A 109 -8.77 2.94 15.58
CA PRO A 109 -8.68 4.39 15.45
C PRO A 109 -7.27 4.89 15.08
N PHE A 110 -6.23 4.04 15.14
CA PHE A 110 -4.87 4.41 14.78
C PHE A 110 -4.56 4.23 13.29
N GLU A 111 -5.53 3.80 12.47
CA GLU A 111 -5.32 3.67 11.03
C GLU A 111 -5.09 5.05 10.38
N GLY A 112 -3.83 5.30 10.01
CA GLY A 112 -3.35 6.59 9.51
C GLY A 112 -2.90 7.57 10.61
N ALA A 113 -2.86 7.16 11.88
CA ALA A 113 -2.41 8.01 12.99
C ALA A 113 -0.92 8.34 12.91
N LYS A 114 -0.55 9.49 13.48
CA LYS A 114 0.84 9.98 13.55
C LYS A 114 1.51 9.65 14.89
N GLY A 115 0.74 9.57 15.96
CA GLY A 115 1.23 9.47 17.34
C GLY A 115 0.06 9.43 18.30
N THR A 116 0.35 9.30 19.60
CA THR A 116 -0.67 9.45 20.63
C THR A 116 -0.90 10.92 20.98
N ILE A 117 -2.07 11.23 21.55
CA ILE A 117 -2.46 12.60 21.89
C ILE A 117 -1.52 13.23 22.94
N GLU A 118 -1.00 12.43 23.87
CA GLU A 118 -0.08 12.86 24.94
C GLU A 118 1.21 13.44 24.36
N ASN A 119 1.59 12.96 23.16
CA ASN A 119 2.81 13.33 22.46
C ASN A 119 2.56 14.41 21.38
N LYS A 120 1.33 14.91 21.20
CA LYS A 120 1.00 15.90 20.17
C LYS A 120 1.81 17.19 20.32
N GLY A 121 2.00 17.70 21.54
CA GLY A 121 2.76 18.95 21.75
C GLY A 121 4.20 18.89 21.23
N LYS A 122 4.87 17.73 21.36
CA LYS A 122 6.22 17.52 20.82
C LYS A 122 6.21 17.44 19.28
N TRP A 123 5.20 16.78 18.70
CA TRP A 123 4.99 16.72 17.25
C TRP A 123 4.76 18.11 16.66
N ASP A 124 3.83 18.86 17.25
CA ASP A 124 3.49 20.22 16.81
C ASP A 124 4.71 21.13 16.87
N LYS A 125 5.51 21.04 17.94
CA LYS A 125 6.76 21.80 18.06
C LYS A 125 7.75 21.43 16.95
N TYR A 126 7.99 20.14 16.71
CA TYR A 126 8.91 19.67 15.68
C TYR A 126 8.52 20.19 14.29
N TYR A 127 7.25 20.05 13.89
CA TYR A 127 6.80 20.51 12.58
C TYR A 127 6.74 22.04 12.48
N LEU A 128 6.41 22.74 13.56
CA LEU A 128 6.47 24.19 13.58
C LEU A 128 7.91 24.68 13.32
N ASP A 129 8.90 24.08 14.00
CA ASP A 129 10.32 24.41 13.82
C ASP A 129 10.79 24.05 12.40
N PHE A 130 10.36 22.89 11.87
CA PHE A 130 10.62 22.49 10.48
C PHE A 130 10.03 23.47 9.47
N PHE A 131 8.76 23.85 9.60
CA PHE A 131 8.13 24.79 8.67
C PHE A 131 8.78 26.17 8.74
N LYS A 132 9.13 26.66 9.94
CA LYS A 132 9.91 27.90 10.08
C LYS A 132 11.24 27.81 9.35
N HIS A 133 11.94 26.68 9.47
CA HIS A 133 13.19 26.45 8.76
C HIS A 133 12.99 26.49 7.24
N VAL A 134 12.01 25.75 6.70
CA VAL A 134 11.73 25.73 5.25
C VAL A 134 11.34 27.12 4.74
N MET A 135 10.50 27.84 5.48
CA MET A 135 10.10 29.20 5.11
C MET A 135 11.34 30.13 5.02
N ARG A 136 12.26 30.07 5.99
CA ARG A 136 13.51 30.88 5.97
C ARG A 136 14.49 30.49 4.86
N HIS A 137 14.35 29.31 4.27
CA HIS A 137 15.26 28.80 3.24
C HIS A 137 14.44 28.38 2.00
N PRO A 138 13.74 29.33 1.34
CA PRO A 138 12.90 28.99 0.21
C PRO A 138 13.77 28.57 -0.99
N PRO A 139 13.22 27.80 -1.94
CA PRO A 139 13.92 27.47 -3.17
C PRO A 139 14.39 28.72 -3.92
N GLU A 140 15.55 28.63 -4.57
CA GLU A 140 16.10 29.72 -5.39
C GLU A 140 15.06 30.26 -6.39
N GLY A 141 14.95 31.60 -6.47
CA GLY A 141 13.98 32.27 -7.33
C GLY A 141 12.59 32.48 -6.71
N SER A 142 12.38 32.08 -5.45
CA SER A 142 11.15 32.37 -4.72
C SER A 142 11.24 33.73 -4.01
N GLU A 143 10.46 34.72 -4.48
CA GLU A 143 10.29 36.00 -3.78
C GLU A 143 9.15 35.88 -2.76
N TRP A 144 9.44 36.09 -1.47
CA TRP A 144 8.42 36.09 -0.44
C TRP A 144 8.85 36.91 0.79
N ASP A 145 7.88 37.38 1.59
CA ASP A 145 8.14 38.16 2.80
C ASP A 145 8.67 37.27 3.94
N GLN A 146 9.97 37.38 4.21
CA GLN A 146 10.68 36.64 5.25
C GLN A 146 10.65 37.33 6.64
N SER A 147 9.79 38.33 6.84
CA SER A 147 9.59 38.93 8.16
C SER A 147 9.25 37.85 9.20
N GLU A 148 9.79 37.97 10.41
CA GLU A 148 9.56 36.96 11.45
C GLU A 148 8.07 36.80 11.80
N GLU A 149 7.28 37.88 11.67
CA GLU A 149 5.82 37.82 11.81
C GLU A 149 5.18 36.92 10.73
N ASN A 150 5.59 37.07 9.47
CA ASN A 150 5.05 36.28 8.37
C ASN A 150 5.54 34.82 8.41
N VAL A 151 6.81 34.58 8.77
CA VAL A 151 7.35 33.22 9.01
C VAL A 151 6.55 32.49 10.08
N GLU A 152 6.28 33.15 11.22
CA GLU A 152 5.50 32.56 12.31
C GLU A 152 4.07 32.23 11.88
N LYS A 153 3.42 33.18 11.19
CA LYS A 153 2.06 33.03 10.69
C LYS A 153 1.93 31.88 9.70
N GLU A 154 2.78 31.81 8.70
CA GLU A 154 2.74 30.78 7.66
C GLU A 154 3.11 29.40 8.22
N ALA A 155 4.11 29.31 9.11
CA ALA A 155 4.46 28.05 9.75
C ALA A 155 3.29 27.49 10.58
N ARG A 156 2.54 28.36 11.28
CA ARG A 156 1.31 27.95 12.00
C ARG A 156 0.19 27.54 11.06
N ARG A 157 0.03 28.23 9.92
CA ARG A 157 -0.94 27.83 8.89
C ARG A 157 -0.63 26.43 8.36
N LEU A 158 0.63 26.17 7.99
CA LEU A 158 1.08 24.86 7.50
C LEU A 158 0.91 23.75 8.54
N LEU A 159 1.20 24.03 9.82
CA LEU A 159 0.96 23.07 10.90
C LEU A 159 -0.54 22.73 11.02
N LYS A 160 -1.42 23.73 10.94
CA LYS A 160 -2.87 23.51 10.95
C LYS A 160 -3.34 22.72 9.72
N GLU A 161 -2.80 23.01 8.55
CA GLU A 161 -3.11 22.27 7.31
C GLU A 161 -2.64 20.81 7.38
N LEU A 162 -1.49 20.55 8.01
CA LEU A 162 -1.01 19.19 8.26
C LEU A 162 -2.00 18.40 9.14
N GLU A 163 -2.56 19.03 10.17
CA GLU A 163 -3.54 18.42 11.08
C GLU A 163 -4.89 18.16 10.41
N VAL A 164 -5.43 19.15 9.69
CA VAL A 164 -6.67 19.02 8.92
C VAL A 164 -6.51 17.97 7.82
N GLY A 165 -5.39 18.01 7.11
CA GLY A 165 -5.01 17.02 6.12
C GLY A 165 -5.02 15.63 6.72
N GLY A 166 -4.46 15.41 7.91
CA GLY A 166 -4.43 14.10 8.56
C GLY A 166 -5.80 13.40 8.62
N HIS A 167 -6.87 14.17 8.86
CA HIS A 167 -8.25 13.66 8.90
C HIS A 167 -8.78 13.34 7.50
N SER A 168 -8.69 14.30 6.57
CA SER A 168 -9.19 14.12 5.19
C SER A 168 -8.40 13.09 4.38
N HIS A 169 -7.13 12.82 4.73
CA HIS A 169 -6.38 11.71 4.14
C HIS A 169 -7.02 10.36 4.47
N ARG A 170 -7.63 10.17 5.64
CA ARG A 170 -8.28 8.89 5.98
C ARG A 170 -9.51 8.62 5.09
N GLU A 171 -10.18 9.68 4.65
CA GLU A 171 -11.33 9.65 3.74
C GLU A 171 -10.94 9.50 2.26
N SER A 172 -9.65 9.49 1.94
CA SER A 172 -9.17 9.37 0.55
C SER A 172 -8.18 8.22 0.35
N VAL A 173 -8.03 7.37 1.36
CA VAL A 173 -7.15 6.20 1.34
C VAL A 173 -7.98 4.94 1.45
N TYR A 174 -7.82 4.06 0.47
CA TYR A 174 -8.54 2.80 0.33
C TYR A 174 -7.55 1.64 0.45
N ILE A 175 -7.85 0.67 1.30
CA ILE A 175 -6.90 -0.37 1.72
C ILE A 175 -7.53 -1.76 1.54
N SER A 176 -6.79 -2.67 0.94
CA SER A 176 -7.05 -4.11 0.97
C SER A 176 -5.92 -4.81 1.73
N CYS A 177 -6.26 -5.46 2.83
CA CYS A 177 -5.30 -6.11 3.72
C CYS A 177 -5.13 -7.60 3.39
N TRP A 178 -3.90 -8.07 3.53
CA TRP A 178 -3.45 -9.45 3.35
C TRP A 178 -2.46 -9.80 4.48
N HIS A 179 -2.19 -11.09 4.68
CA HIS A 179 -1.29 -11.56 5.73
C HIS A 179 -0.14 -12.35 5.10
N GLU A 180 1.09 -11.91 5.32
CA GLU A 180 2.28 -12.64 4.85
C GLU A 180 2.62 -13.77 5.82
N ASN A 181 2.31 -15.01 5.46
CA ASN A 181 2.54 -16.19 6.28
C ASN A 181 2.86 -17.43 5.43
N GLU A 182 3.81 -18.25 5.90
CA GLU A 182 4.13 -19.55 5.28
C GLU A 182 3.04 -20.59 5.47
N HIS A 183 2.30 -20.48 6.58
CA HIS A 183 1.25 -21.42 6.98
C HIS A 183 -0.02 -20.67 7.34
N GLU A 184 -1.13 -21.39 7.39
CA GLU A 184 -2.37 -20.82 7.93
C GLU A 184 -2.20 -20.43 9.40
N SER A 185 -3.04 -19.50 9.87
CA SER A 185 -2.98 -18.99 11.24
C SER A 185 -4.32 -19.15 11.95
N GLU A 186 -4.33 -19.91 13.03
CA GLU A 186 -5.49 -20.09 13.90
C GLU A 186 -6.02 -18.74 14.42
N ALA A 187 -5.11 -17.82 14.80
CA ALA A 187 -5.49 -16.49 15.27
C ALA A 187 -6.24 -15.71 14.19
N MET A 188 -5.82 -15.84 12.91
CA MET A 188 -6.45 -15.15 11.80
C MET A 188 -7.84 -15.71 11.47
N TRP A 189 -8.00 -17.03 11.55
CA TRP A 189 -9.32 -17.66 11.49
C TRP A 189 -10.25 -17.10 12.58
N ARG A 190 -9.78 -17.02 13.84
CA ARG A 190 -10.57 -16.43 14.93
C ARG A 190 -10.94 -14.97 14.65
N LEU A 191 -9.98 -14.13 14.25
CA LEU A 191 -10.20 -12.69 14.10
C LEU A 191 -11.13 -12.34 12.92
N TYR A 192 -10.96 -13.00 11.77
CA TYR A 192 -11.62 -12.59 10.53
C TYR A 192 -12.83 -13.42 10.16
N SER A 193 -12.90 -14.65 10.68
CA SER A 193 -14.06 -15.49 10.47
C SER A 193 -14.79 -15.86 11.74
N ASN A 194 -14.25 -15.63 12.94
CA ASN A 194 -14.82 -16.17 14.19
C ASN A 194 -15.07 -17.70 14.11
N PHE A 195 -14.26 -18.43 13.34
CA PHE A 195 -14.52 -19.82 12.95
C PHE A 195 -15.93 -20.07 12.41
N LEU A 196 -16.47 -19.13 11.65
CA LEU A 196 -17.66 -19.37 10.85
C LEU A 196 -17.43 -20.63 10.01
N ASP A 197 -18.38 -21.57 10.09
CA ASP A 197 -18.33 -22.86 9.40
C ASP A 197 -18.22 -22.68 7.87
N ASN A 198 -18.70 -21.54 7.35
CA ASN A 198 -18.66 -21.18 5.94
C ASN A 198 -17.56 -20.16 5.62
N ALA A 199 -16.48 -20.12 6.38
CA ALA A 199 -15.35 -19.26 6.07
C ALA A 199 -14.30 -19.95 5.19
N ILE A 200 -13.57 -19.12 4.45
CA ILE A 200 -12.49 -19.54 3.58
C ILE A 200 -11.29 -18.59 3.74
N ALA A 201 -10.13 -19.06 3.32
CA ALA A 201 -8.95 -18.25 3.11
C ALA A 201 -8.50 -18.40 1.66
N ILE A 202 -8.25 -17.28 1.01
CA ILE A 202 -7.54 -17.26 -0.28
C ILE A 202 -6.06 -17.23 0.03
N ARG A 203 -5.29 -18.14 -0.57
CA ARG A 203 -3.83 -18.05 -0.64
C ARG A 203 -3.40 -17.61 -2.04
N THR A 204 -2.44 -16.71 -2.08
CA THR A 204 -1.80 -16.18 -3.29
C THR A 204 -0.34 -15.86 -2.99
N THR A 205 0.39 -15.33 -3.95
CA THR A 205 1.73 -14.75 -3.76
C THR A 205 1.71 -13.24 -3.98
N TYR A 206 2.73 -12.52 -3.50
CA TYR A 206 2.88 -11.09 -3.83
C TYR A 206 2.89 -10.83 -5.34
N SER A 207 3.63 -11.62 -6.11
CA SER A 207 3.70 -11.46 -7.56
C SER A 207 2.32 -11.65 -8.22
N SER A 208 1.58 -12.66 -7.79
CA SER A 208 0.22 -12.93 -8.29
C SER A 208 -0.76 -11.82 -7.91
N LEU A 209 -0.73 -11.31 -6.68
CA LEU A 209 -1.55 -10.16 -6.29
C LEU A 209 -1.24 -8.92 -7.15
N TYR A 210 0.04 -8.60 -7.35
CA TYR A 210 0.46 -7.46 -8.17
C TYR A 210 0.02 -7.59 -9.64
N LYS A 211 0.18 -8.79 -10.23
CA LYS A 211 -0.25 -9.09 -11.60
C LYS A 211 -1.78 -9.08 -11.74
N ALA A 212 -2.49 -9.65 -10.76
CA ALA A 212 -3.95 -9.69 -10.76
C ALA A 212 -4.57 -8.29 -10.74
N LEU A 213 -3.87 -7.32 -10.15
CA LEU A 213 -4.24 -5.90 -10.13
C LEU A 213 -3.64 -5.11 -11.32
N ASP A 214 -3.37 -5.79 -12.44
CA ASP A 214 -2.87 -5.24 -13.71
C ASP A 214 -1.53 -4.48 -13.60
N LYS A 215 -0.73 -4.82 -12.59
CA LYS A 215 0.52 -4.10 -12.29
C LYS A 215 0.32 -2.59 -12.24
N ASN A 216 -0.83 -2.16 -11.72
CA ASN A 216 -1.23 -0.77 -11.74
C ASN A 216 -0.30 0.06 -10.83
N PRO A 217 0.49 1.01 -11.37
CA PRO A 217 1.45 1.79 -10.58
C PRO A 217 0.78 2.73 -9.57
N SER A 218 -0.53 2.95 -9.68
CA SER A 218 -1.31 3.73 -8.70
C SER A 218 -1.67 2.92 -7.44
N ILE A 219 -1.43 1.61 -7.45
CA ILE A 219 -1.67 0.72 -6.30
C ILE A 219 -0.32 0.40 -5.66
N SER A 220 -0.10 0.92 -4.46
CA SER A 220 1.08 0.56 -3.66
C SER A 220 0.83 -0.72 -2.89
N ILE A 221 1.73 -1.70 -2.97
CA ILE A 221 1.63 -2.95 -2.20
C ILE A 221 2.87 -3.13 -1.33
N GLY A 222 2.69 -3.25 -0.01
CA GLY A 222 3.81 -3.25 0.93
C GLY A 222 3.50 -3.78 2.32
N LYS A 223 4.55 -4.07 3.08
CA LYS A 223 4.48 -4.54 4.48
C LYS A 223 4.16 -3.39 5.43
N VAL A 224 3.32 -3.68 6.42
CA VAL A 224 3.08 -2.80 7.55
C VAL A 224 4.25 -2.92 8.54
N LYS A 225 4.74 -1.77 9.01
CA LYS A 225 5.75 -1.71 10.06
C LYS A 225 5.08 -1.43 11.41
N TYR A 226 5.42 -2.23 12.40
CA TYR A 226 4.84 -2.13 13.73
C TYR A 226 5.69 -1.24 14.64
N ILE A 227 5.10 -0.17 15.18
CA ILE A 227 5.81 0.83 15.98
C ILE A 227 5.11 1.09 17.32
N ASP A 228 5.90 1.57 18.28
CA ASP A 228 5.38 2.05 19.56
C ASP A 228 5.11 3.55 19.44
N PHE A 229 3.84 3.91 19.26
CA PHE A 229 3.41 5.31 19.10
C PHE A 229 3.60 6.17 20.37
N SER A 230 3.89 5.56 21.53
CA SER A 230 4.28 6.30 22.73
C SER A 230 5.73 6.79 22.68
N GLN A 231 6.57 6.14 21.87
CA GLN A 231 8.02 6.42 21.74
C GLN A 231 8.42 6.98 20.37
N SER A 232 7.57 6.78 19.36
CA SER A 232 7.86 7.11 17.97
C SER A 232 6.64 7.69 17.27
N TYR A 233 6.86 8.37 16.16
CA TYR A 233 5.79 8.89 15.33
C TYR A 233 5.82 8.24 13.95
N ALA A 234 4.65 8.12 13.33
CA ALA A 234 4.56 7.95 11.90
C ALA A 234 4.56 9.34 11.24
N GLY A 235 5.41 9.52 10.23
CA GLY A 235 5.39 10.69 9.37
C GLY A 235 4.10 10.81 8.52
N PRO A 236 3.99 11.91 7.75
CA PRO A 236 2.86 12.17 6.85
C PRO A 236 2.65 11.05 5.83
N ASN A 237 3.74 10.55 5.24
CA ASN A 237 3.71 9.64 4.09
C ASN A 237 3.68 8.15 4.48
N ASP A 238 4.08 7.80 5.69
CA ASP A 238 4.18 6.42 6.16
C ASP A 238 3.07 5.99 7.12
N SER A 239 2.18 6.89 7.57
CA SER A 239 1.17 6.53 8.60
C SER A 239 0.23 5.39 8.23
N PHE A 240 -0.10 5.21 6.95
CA PHE A 240 -0.93 4.09 6.49
C PHE A 240 -0.13 2.78 6.33
N TRP A 241 1.17 2.83 6.58
CA TRP A 241 2.12 1.71 6.62
C TRP A 241 2.65 1.48 8.04
N ARG A 242 2.06 2.13 9.05
CA ARG A 242 2.40 1.94 10.46
C ARG A 242 1.19 1.42 11.22
N LYS A 243 1.43 0.49 12.14
CA LYS A 243 0.43 -0.03 13.05
C LYS A 243 1.04 -0.22 14.44
N ARG A 244 0.22 -0.28 15.50
CA ARG A 244 0.70 -0.45 16.87
C ARG A 244 1.39 -1.81 17.02
N LYS A 245 2.47 -1.88 17.81
CA LYS A 245 3.20 -3.13 18.12
C LYS A 245 2.31 -4.30 18.57
N SER A 246 1.21 -4.04 19.26
CA SER A 246 0.28 -5.10 19.69
C SER A 246 -0.34 -5.92 18.55
N PHE A 247 -0.29 -5.42 17.31
CA PHE A 247 -0.81 -6.08 16.10
C PHE A 247 0.28 -6.77 15.27
N GLU A 248 1.52 -6.84 15.75
CA GLU A 248 2.67 -7.39 14.99
C GLU A 248 2.44 -8.83 14.51
N HIS A 249 1.65 -9.60 15.26
CA HIS A 249 1.27 -10.96 14.91
C HIS A 249 0.46 -11.07 13.61
N GLU A 250 -0.16 -9.99 13.13
CA GLU A 250 -0.94 -10.01 11.88
C GLU A 250 -0.08 -10.12 10.63
N ARG A 251 1.20 -9.69 10.69
CA ARG A 251 2.15 -9.65 9.55
C ARG A 251 1.51 -9.08 8.28
N GLU A 252 0.89 -7.92 8.44
CA GLU A 252 -0.01 -7.33 7.47
C GLU A 252 0.74 -6.80 6.24
N VAL A 253 0.23 -7.14 5.07
CA VAL A 253 0.59 -6.55 3.76
C VAL A 253 -0.63 -5.79 3.24
N ARG A 254 -0.44 -4.53 2.87
CA ARG A 254 -1.52 -3.67 2.37
C ARG A 254 -1.33 -3.41 0.89
N ALA A 255 -2.41 -3.55 0.13
CA ALA A 255 -2.58 -2.86 -1.14
C ALA A 255 -3.33 -1.55 -0.86
N ILE A 256 -2.75 -0.41 -1.25
CA ILE A 256 -3.28 0.93 -0.96
C ILE A 256 -3.47 1.72 -2.25
N VAL A 257 -4.65 2.34 -2.36
CA VAL A 257 -4.99 3.33 -3.39
C VAL A 257 -5.37 4.64 -2.73
N ARG A 258 -4.89 5.75 -3.31
CA ARG A 258 -5.26 7.10 -2.91
C ARG A 258 -6.18 7.69 -3.97
N ASP A 259 -7.33 8.18 -3.55
CA ASP A 259 -8.26 8.86 -4.43
C ASP A 259 -9.05 9.91 -3.65
N HIS A 260 -8.69 11.17 -3.90
CA HIS A 260 -9.27 12.34 -3.25
C HIS A 260 -10.61 12.78 -3.85
N LYS A 261 -11.09 12.12 -4.91
CA LYS A 261 -12.32 12.50 -5.63
C LYS A 261 -13.53 11.66 -5.24
N SER A 262 -13.31 10.53 -4.56
CA SER A 262 -14.37 9.59 -4.24
C SER A 262 -14.87 9.81 -2.83
N GLU A 263 -16.20 9.79 -2.67
CA GLU A 263 -16.87 9.89 -1.37
C GLU A 263 -17.32 8.51 -0.86
N GLU A 264 -17.13 7.46 -1.66
CA GLU A 264 -17.53 6.09 -1.35
C GLU A 264 -16.76 5.53 -0.16
N LEU A 265 -17.43 4.74 0.69
CA LEU A 265 -16.82 4.07 1.85
C LEU A 265 -15.94 2.87 1.47
N GLY A 266 -15.98 2.44 0.22
CA GLY A 266 -15.11 1.40 -0.30
C GLY A 266 -15.14 1.33 -1.81
N LYS A 267 -14.17 0.60 -2.36
CA LYS A 267 -13.98 0.49 -3.81
C LYS A 267 -13.74 -0.93 -4.22
N ILE A 268 -14.31 -1.29 -5.36
CA ILE A 268 -14.02 -2.54 -6.04
C ILE A 268 -13.11 -2.21 -7.21
N LEU A 269 -11.88 -2.70 -7.16
CA LEU A 269 -10.93 -2.59 -8.26
C LEU A 269 -10.90 -3.91 -9.01
N SER A 270 -11.03 -3.87 -10.33
CA SER A 270 -11.01 -5.08 -11.15
C SER A 270 -9.73 -5.88 -10.91
N CYS A 271 -9.85 -7.20 -10.85
CA CYS A 271 -8.74 -8.10 -10.72
C CYS A 271 -8.94 -9.39 -11.52
N ASP A 272 -7.85 -9.94 -12.05
CA ASP A 272 -7.89 -11.28 -12.66
C ASP A 272 -7.94 -12.36 -11.58
N LEU A 273 -9.11 -12.96 -11.38
CA LEU A 273 -9.34 -14.01 -10.38
C LEU A 273 -8.46 -15.24 -10.60
N ARG A 274 -8.15 -15.58 -11.86
CA ARG A 274 -7.32 -16.75 -12.19
C ARG A 274 -5.87 -16.58 -11.78
N THR A 275 -5.40 -15.33 -11.78
CA THR A 275 -4.08 -14.97 -11.27
C THR A 275 -4.13 -14.76 -9.75
N LEU A 276 -5.20 -14.14 -9.23
CA LEU A 276 -5.30 -13.80 -7.80
C LEU A 276 -5.43 -15.03 -6.90
N VAL A 277 -6.30 -15.99 -7.26
CA VAL A 277 -6.66 -17.11 -6.38
C VAL A 277 -5.84 -18.33 -6.79
N GLU A 278 -4.79 -18.64 -6.03
CA GLU A 278 -3.96 -19.82 -6.29
C GLU A 278 -4.51 -21.07 -5.56
N GLU A 279 -5.00 -20.88 -4.33
CA GLU A 279 -5.64 -21.93 -3.54
C GLU A 279 -6.72 -21.35 -2.62
N ILE A 280 -7.76 -22.12 -2.37
CA ILE A 280 -8.80 -21.83 -1.38
C ILE A 280 -8.67 -22.85 -0.25
N ILE A 281 -8.47 -22.34 0.96
CA ILE A 281 -8.41 -23.14 2.18
C ILE A 281 -9.73 -22.96 2.91
N VAL A 282 -10.36 -24.05 3.28
CA VAL A 282 -11.65 -24.06 3.96
C VAL A 282 -11.45 -24.06 5.49
N SER A 283 -12.31 -23.31 6.20
CA SER A 283 -12.30 -23.19 7.67
C SER A 283 -12.15 -24.55 8.37
N PRO A 284 -11.42 -24.63 9.51
CA PRO A 284 -11.33 -25.84 10.31
C PRO A 284 -12.70 -26.37 10.77
N THR A 285 -13.65 -25.49 11.04
CA THR A 285 -14.98 -25.89 11.52
C THR A 285 -15.94 -26.26 10.39
N ALA A 286 -15.51 -26.16 9.13
CA ALA A 286 -16.39 -26.33 8.00
C ALA A 286 -16.90 -27.77 7.85
N PRO A 287 -18.20 -27.96 7.60
CA PRO A 287 -18.75 -29.28 7.34
C PRO A 287 -18.31 -29.80 5.97
N PRO A 288 -18.24 -31.13 5.76
CA PRO A 288 -17.75 -31.71 4.51
C PRO A 288 -18.45 -31.25 3.23
N TRP A 289 -19.75 -30.98 3.29
CA TRP A 289 -20.54 -30.53 2.14
C TRP A 289 -20.12 -29.14 1.64
N PHE A 290 -19.50 -28.31 2.48
CA PHE A 290 -19.13 -26.95 2.11
C PHE A 290 -18.04 -26.91 1.05
N VAL A 291 -17.15 -27.91 1.02
CA VAL A 291 -16.14 -28.09 -0.05
C VAL A 291 -16.83 -28.23 -1.40
N SER A 292 -17.83 -29.11 -1.52
CA SER A 292 -18.56 -29.33 -2.76
C SER A 292 -19.30 -28.07 -3.22
N VAL A 293 -19.86 -27.29 -2.28
CA VAL A 293 -20.49 -26.00 -2.61
C VAL A 293 -19.46 -25.00 -3.17
N LEU A 294 -18.26 -24.94 -2.60
CA LEU A 294 -17.19 -24.09 -3.13
C LEU A 294 -16.76 -24.53 -4.52
N GLU A 295 -16.57 -25.82 -4.75
CA GLU A 295 -16.22 -26.37 -6.07
C GLU A 295 -17.28 -26.03 -7.12
N ASP A 296 -18.56 -26.21 -6.81
CA ASP A 296 -19.68 -25.87 -7.69
C ASP A 296 -19.72 -24.37 -8.01
N VAL A 297 -19.52 -23.52 -7.00
CA VAL A 297 -19.50 -22.07 -7.16
C VAL A 297 -18.29 -21.63 -7.99
N ASN A 298 -17.11 -22.17 -7.72
CA ASN A 298 -15.88 -21.87 -8.48
C ASN A 298 -16.07 -22.24 -9.96
N SER A 299 -16.60 -23.43 -10.22
CA SER A 299 -16.94 -23.91 -11.57
C SER A 299 -17.91 -22.98 -12.29
N LYS A 300 -18.97 -22.52 -11.60
CA LYS A 300 -19.96 -21.58 -12.15
C LYS A 300 -19.35 -20.24 -12.55
N PHE A 301 -18.34 -19.77 -11.82
CA PHE A 301 -17.61 -18.53 -12.14
C PHE A 301 -16.38 -18.76 -13.05
N GLY A 302 -16.18 -20.00 -13.54
CA GLY A 302 -15.07 -20.33 -14.44
C GLY A 302 -13.69 -20.32 -13.76
N LEU A 303 -13.65 -20.42 -12.43
CA LEU A 303 -12.42 -20.50 -11.64
C LEU A 303 -12.10 -21.97 -11.35
N ASN A 304 -10.99 -22.47 -11.89
CA ASN A 304 -10.52 -23.82 -11.63
C ASN A 304 -9.31 -23.77 -10.70
N VAL A 305 -9.56 -23.86 -9.40
CA VAL A 305 -8.56 -23.71 -8.33
C VAL A 305 -8.72 -24.83 -7.32
N THR A 306 -7.61 -25.20 -6.69
CA THR A 306 -7.60 -26.21 -5.64
C THR A 306 -8.37 -25.70 -4.42
N VAL A 307 -9.28 -26.53 -3.91
CA VAL A 307 -9.98 -26.32 -2.64
C VAL A 307 -9.46 -27.34 -1.64
N SER A 308 -8.74 -26.89 -0.61
CA SER A 308 -8.19 -27.73 0.44
C SER A 308 -8.87 -27.45 1.78
N ARG A 309 -8.77 -28.40 2.71
CA ARG A 309 -9.19 -28.15 4.09
C ARG A 309 -8.02 -27.61 4.89
N SER A 310 -8.33 -26.83 5.92
CA SER A 310 -7.36 -26.46 6.94
C SER A 310 -6.69 -27.70 7.55
N ASN A 311 -5.37 -27.63 7.69
CA ASN A 311 -4.51 -28.61 8.34
C ASN A 311 -4.57 -28.51 9.88
N LEU A 312 -5.23 -27.49 10.44
CA LEU A 312 -5.42 -27.35 11.89
C LEU A 312 -6.21 -28.51 12.52
N ASN A 313 -6.91 -29.30 11.71
CA ASN A 313 -7.64 -30.49 12.17
C ASN A 313 -6.90 -31.81 11.91
N GLU A 314 -5.63 -31.77 11.50
CA GLU A 314 -4.86 -32.99 11.33
C GLU A 314 -4.83 -33.79 12.63
N VAL A 315 -5.04 -35.10 12.54
CA VAL A 315 -5.04 -35.99 13.70
C VAL A 315 -3.59 -36.21 14.14
N PRO A 316 -3.19 -35.79 15.35
CA PRO A 316 -1.83 -36.01 15.83
C PRO A 316 -1.60 -37.49 16.15
N PHE A 317 -0.33 -37.91 16.04
CA PHE A 317 0.16 -39.16 16.59
C PHE A 317 0.84 -38.90 17.94
N PHE A 318 0.70 -39.81 18.91
CA PHE A 318 1.22 -39.68 20.27
C PHE A 318 2.14 -40.83 20.66
#